data_AF-A0A2E4CTG0-F1
#
_entry.id   AF-A0A2E4CTG0-F1
#
_cell.length_a   1.000
_cell.length_b   1.000
_cell.length_c   1.000
_cell.angle_alpha   90.00
_cell.angle_beta   90.00
_cell.angle_gamma   90.00
#
_symmetry.space_group_name_H-M   'P 1'
#
loop_
_entity.id
_entity.type
_entity.pdbx_description
1 polymer ?
#
loop_
_entity_poly.entity_id
_entity_poly.type
_entity_poly.pdbx_seq_one_letter_code
_entity_poly.pdbx_strand_id
1 'polypeptide(L)'
;MLAGAVAGGGLAVAFVLMPQRFGAPLEPVEGEAGFNAWLKIARDGVITVAVPQCEMGQGVTTLIPQIVAMELGADWRQIAVEPAPPTGAYPNVVLASHWARLWLAGGADIAGSEDSLLARRFAERTRFNATAAGTTLAAYEAPA
;
A
#
# COMPACT_ATOMS: atom_id res chain seq x y z
N MET A 1 24.39 29.66 9.31
CA MET A 1 23.32 28.83 9.91
C MET A 1 21.95 29.09 9.28
N LEU A 2 21.51 30.33 9.07
CA LEU A 2 20.19 30.63 8.47
C LEU A 2 19.98 30.04 7.06
N ALA A 3 20.99 30.13 6.17
CA ALA A 3 20.89 29.54 4.83
C ALA A 3 20.73 28.00 4.85
N GLY A 4 21.37 27.31 5.80
CA GLY A 4 21.25 25.87 5.97
C GLY A 4 19.88 25.45 6.52
N ALA A 5 19.31 26.23 7.43
CA ALA A 5 17.96 25.98 7.97
C ALA A 5 16.87 26.16 6.89
N VAL A 6 16.99 27.17 6.04
CA VAL A 6 16.06 27.40 4.91
C VAL A 6 16.17 26.29 3.88
N ALA A 7 17.38 25.87 3.52
CA ALA A 7 17.60 24.77 2.58
C ALA A 7 17.05 23.43 3.11
N GLY A 8 17.30 23.11 4.38
CA GLY A 8 16.78 21.90 5.03
C GLY A 8 15.26 21.90 5.16
N GLY A 9 14.67 23.03 5.57
CA GLY A 9 13.22 23.19 5.67
C GLY A 9 12.52 23.07 4.31
N GLY A 10 13.08 23.69 3.27
CA GLY A 10 12.56 23.58 1.90
C GLY A 10 12.56 22.15 1.35
N LEU A 11 13.63 21.39 1.61
CA LEU A 11 13.72 19.98 1.20
C LEU A 11 12.69 19.10 1.94
N ALA A 12 12.48 19.32 3.24
CA ALA A 12 11.48 18.59 4.02
C ALA A 12 10.05 18.88 3.50
N VAL A 13 9.73 20.14 3.21
CA VAL A 13 8.43 20.52 2.63
C VAL A 13 8.25 19.88 1.25
N ALA A 14 9.26 19.95 0.38
CA ALA A 14 9.21 19.31 -0.93
C ALA A 14 9.04 17.78 -0.81
N PHE A 15 9.72 17.13 0.12
CA PHE A 15 9.56 15.70 0.38
C PHE A 15 8.11 15.34 0.74
N VAL A 16 7.48 16.13 1.62
CA VAL A 16 6.12 15.86 2.12
C VAL A 16 5.03 16.21 1.12
N LEU A 17 5.18 17.33 0.40
CA LEU A 17 4.11 17.86 -0.45
C LEU A 17 4.20 17.44 -1.92
N MET A 18 5.36 16.97 -2.40
CA MET A 18 5.52 16.64 -3.80
C MET A 18 4.62 15.46 -4.21
N PRO A 19 3.75 15.63 -5.23
CA PRO A 19 2.84 14.59 -5.67
C PRO A 19 3.64 13.35 -6.11
N GLN A 20 3.17 12.19 -5.69
CA GLN A 20 3.72 10.90 -6.09
C GLN A 20 2.75 10.22 -7.05
N ARG A 21 3.29 9.52 -8.04
CA ARG A 21 2.52 8.62 -8.91
C ARG A 21 3.22 7.28 -8.89
N PHE A 22 2.46 6.24 -8.58
CA PHE A 22 2.94 4.86 -8.59
C PHE A 22 2.26 4.13 -9.74
N GLY A 23 3.04 3.34 -10.48
CA GLY A 23 2.45 2.42 -11.45
C GLY A 23 1.61 1.38 -10.72
N ALA A 24 0.47 1.02 -11.31
CA ALA A 24 -0.27 -0.16 -10.91
C ALA A 24 0.52 -1.38 -11.40
N PRO A 25 0.99 -2.28 -10.51
CA PRO A 25 1.74 -3.46 -10.94
C PRO A 25 0.83 -4.50 -11.58
N LEU A 26 -0.48 -4.41 -11.31
CA LEU A 26 -1.50 -5.24 -11.94
C LEU A 26 -1.96 -4.58 -13.24
N GLU A 27 -1.21 -4.80 -14.33
CA GLU A 27 -1.53 -4.25 -15.63
C GLU A 27 -2.61 -5.11 -16.34
N PRO A 28 -3.76 -4.51 -16.72
CA PRO A 28 -4.78 -5.23 -17.49
C PRO A 28 -4.26 -5.55 -18.89
N VAL A 29 -4.53 -6.77 -19.37
CA VAL A 29 -4.30 -7.14 -20.76
C VAL A 29 -5.56 -6.91 -21.62
N GLU A 30 -5.47 -7.20 -22.91
CA GLU A 30 -6.61 -7.07 -23.81
C GLU A 30 -7.81 -7.90 -23.31
N GLY A 31 -8.95 -7.23 -23.15
CA GLY A 31 -10.15 -7.86 -22.61
C GLY A 31 -10.30 -7.78 -21.09
N GLU A 32 -9.41 -7.08 -20.39
CA GLU A 32 -9.52 -6.81 -18.96
C GLU A 32 -9.72 -5.31 -18.70
N ALA A 33 -10.45 -4.99 -17.63
CA ALA A 33 -10.57 -3.64 -17.08
C ALA A 33 -9.84 -3.60 -15.73
N GLY A 34 -8.86 -2.71 -15.59
CA GLY A 34 -8.13 -2.49 -14.34
C GLY A 34 -8.83 -1.49 -13.43
N PHE A 35 -8.79 -1.77 -12.13
CA PHE A 35 -9.34 -0.93 -11.07
C PHE A 35 -8.21 -0.58 -10.11
N ASN A 36 -7.58 0.58 -10.37
CA ASN A 36 -6.38 1.04 -9.68
C ASN A 36 -5.28 -0.04 -9.70
N ALA A 37 -4.52 -0.15 -8.61
CA ALA A 37 -3.55 -1.22 -8.42
C ALA A 37 -4.17 -2.50 -7.84
N TRP A 38 -5.46 -2.53 -7.52
CA TRP A 38 -6.00 -3.54 -6.60
C TRP A 38 -6.60 -4.77 -7.28
N LEU A 39 -7.30 -4.58 -8.38
CA LEU A 39 -7.91 -5.70 -9.09
C LEU A 39 -8.12 -5.39 -10.57
N LYS A 40 -8.32 -6.43 -11.35
CA LYS A 40 -8.74 -6.36 -12.74
C LYS A 40 -9.86 -7.35 -13.00
N ILE A 41 -10.74 -7.00 -13.93
CA ILE A 41 -11.92 -7.80 -14.28
C ILE A 41 -11.87 -8.12 -15.77
N ALA A 42 -11.83 -9.39 -16.11
CA ALA A 42 -11.87 -9.88 -17.48
C ALA A 42 -13.31 -9.89 -18.05
N ARG A 43 -13.45 -9.85 -19.38
CA ARG A 43 -14.75 -9.88 -20.08
C ARG A 43 -15.60 -11.12 -19.79
N ASP A 44 -14.98 -12.22 -19.39
CA ASP A 44 -15.65 -13.46 -18.98
C ASP A 44 -16.08 -13.47 -17.50
N GLY A 45 -15.82 -12.38 -16.78
CA GLY A 45 -16.20 -12.18 -15.38
C GLY A 45 -15.15 -12.64 -14.37
N VAL A 46 -13.98 -13.12 -14.79
CA VAL A 46 -12.90 -13.43 -13.85
C VAL A 46 -12.37 -12.14 -13.21
N ILE A 47 -12.31 -12.11 -11.88
CA ILE A 47 -11.81 -11.00 -11.08
C ILE A 47 -10.46 -11.42 -10.49
N THR A 48 -9.38 -10.78 -10.92
CA THR A 48 -8.03 -11.01 -10.36
C THR A 48 -7.72 -9.97 -9.31
N VAL A 49 -7.43 -10.41 -8.08
CA VAL A 49 -7.14 -9.54 -6.93
C VAL A 49 -5.65 -9.54 -6.65
N ALA A 50 -5.06 -8.34 -6.57
CA ALA A 50 -3.69 -8.14 -6.16
C ALA A 50 -3.53 -8.35 -4.65
N VAL A 51 -2.58 -9.21 -4.25
CA VAL A 51 -2.23 -9.43 -2.84
C VAL A 51 -0.77 -9.04 -2.63
N PRO A 52 -0.50 -7.85 -2.05
CA PRO A 52 0.87 -7.36 -1.88
C PRO A 52 1.61 -7.98 -0.70
N GLN A 53 0.90 -8.63 0.22
CA GLN A 53 1.49 -9.24 1.40
C GLN A 53 1.91 -10.69 1.15
N CYS A 54 3.06 -11.07 1.73
CA CYS A 54 3.57 -12.43 1.67
C CYS A 54 2.69 -13.39 2.48
N GLU A 55 2.32 -14.52 1.88
CA GLU A 55 1.66 -15.66 2.52
C GLU A 55 2.68 -16.59 3.17
N MET A 56 2.50 -16.88 4.46
CA MET A 56 3.37 -17.72 5.29
C MET A 56 2.57 -18.72 6.14
N GLY A 57 1.26 -18.88 5.87
CA GLY A 57 0.32 -19.75 6.60
C GLY A 57 -0.78 -19.00 7.35
N GLN A 58 -0.80 -17.67 7.33
CA GLN A 58 -1.81 -16.83 7.98
C GLN A 58 -3.12 -16.68 7.16
N GLY A 59 -3.09 -17.01 5.86
CA GLY A 59 -4.29 -16.99 5.01
C GLY A 59 -4.62 -15.64 4.39
N VAL A 60 -3.64 -14.75 4.19
CA VAL A 60 -3.84 -13.45 3.52
C VAL A 60 -4.32 -13.61 2.07
N THR A 61 -3.82 -14.64 1.38
CA THR A 61 -4.18 -14.96 0.00
C THR A 61 -5.62 -15.49 -0.12
N THR A 62 -6.25 -15.82 1.01
CA THR A 62 -7.67 -16.20 1.07
C THR A 62 -8.54 -15.06 1.59
N LEU A 63 -8.10 -14.41 2.67
CA LEU A 63 -8.87 -13.37 3.36
C LEU A 63 -9.15 -12.16 2.47
N ILE A 64 -8.11 -11.60 1.83
CA ILE A 64 -8.27 -10.39 1.00
C ILE A 64 -9.22 -10.66 -0.19
N PRO A 65 -9.05 -11.75 -0.97
CA PRO A 65 -9.96 -12.04 -2.07
C PRO A 65 -11.39 -12.38 -1.62
N GLN A 66 -11.58 -12.96 -0.42
CA GLN A 66 -12.92 -13.20 0.13
C GLN A 66 -13.67 -11.91 0.42
N ILE A 67 -12.97 -10.90 0.97
CA ILE A 67 -13.53 -9.56 1.18
C ILE A 67 -13.95 -8.98 -0.17
N VAL A 68 -13.07 -9.03 -1.17
CA VAL A 68 -13.39 -8.52 -2.52
C VAL A 68 -14.58 -9.24 -3.13
N ALA A 69 -14.65 -10.57 -3.03
CA ALA A 69 -15.78 -11.35 -3.54
C ALA A 69 -17.11 -10.93 -2.87
N MET A 70 -17.08 -10.71 -1.55
CA MET A 70 -18.24 -10.27 -0.78
C MET A 70 -18.71 -8.88 -1.19
N GLU A 71 -17.80 -7.91 -1.28
CA GLU A 71 -18.11 -6.53 -1.65
C GLU A 71 -18.63 -6.41 -3.09
N LEU A 72 -18.12 -7.23 -4.01
CA LEU A 72 -18.56 -7.25 -5.40
C LEU A 72 -19.76 -8.16 -5.66
N GLY A 73 -20.19 -8.96 -4.68
CA GLY A 73 -21.23 -9.98 -4.86
C GLY A 73 -20.86 -11.04 -5.91
N ALA A 74 -19.57 -11.35 -6.05
CA ALA A 74 -19.05 -12.25 -7.07
C ALA A 74 -19.04 -13.72 -6.62
N ASP A 75 -19.16 -14.65 -7.58
CA ASP A 75 -18.93 -16.08 -7.30
C ASP A 75 -17.45 -16.29 -6.97
N TRP A 76 -17.17 -16.95 -5.85
CA TRP A 76 -15.82 -17.34 -5.43
C TRP A 76 -15.05 -18.08 -6.54
N ARG A 77 -15.74 -18.84 -7.39
CA ARG A 77 -15.15 -19.57 -8.52
C ARG A 77 -14.59 -18.66 -9.61
N GLN A 78 -14.96 -17.38 -9.62
CA GLN A 78 -14.48 -16.36 -10.55
C GLN A 78 -13.36 -15.50 -9.97
N ILE A 79 -12.97 -15.73 -8.71
CA ILE A 79 -11.92 -14.97 -8.03
C ILE A 79 -10.56 -15.65 -8.27
N ALA A 80 -9.65 -14.90 -8.88
CA ALA A 80 -8.25 -15.25 -9.03
C ALA A 80 -7.39 -14.34 -8.14
N VAL A 81 -6.21 -14.83 -7.76
CA VAL A 81 -5.29 -14.10 -6.88
C VAL A 81 -3.95 -13.94 -7.56
N GLU A 82 -3.41 -12.73 -7.53
CA GLU A 82 -2.10 -12.41 -8.09
C GLU A 82 -1.21 -11.79 -7.01
N PRO A 83 -0.07 -12.40 -6.67
CA PRO A 83 0.91 -11.79 -5.77
C PRO A 83 1.44 -10.50 -6.38
N ALA A 84 1.33 -9.40 -5.65
CA ALA A 84 1.73 -8.10 -6.15
C ALA A 84 3.16 -7.76 -5.70
N PRO A 85 4.03 -7.28 -6.61
CA PRO A 85 5.38 -6.86 -6.23
C PRO A 85 5.34 -5.61 -5.34
N PRO A 86 6.37 -5.39 -4.49
CA PRO A 86 6.46 -4.18 -3.67
C PRO A 86 6.44 -2.90 -4.51
N THR A 87 5.45 -2.05 -4.26
CA THR A 87 5.26 -0.76 -4.92
C THR A 87 4.74 0.27 -3.93
N GLY A 88 4.95 1.55 -4.22
CA GLY A 88 4.37 2.64 -3.45
C GLY A 88 2.85 2.74 -3.57
N ALA A 89 2.22 1.95 -4.45
CA ALA A 89 0.77 1.80 -4.53
C ALA A 89 0.19 0.95 -3.37
N TYR A 90 1.03 0.18 -2.67
CA TYR A 90 0.63 -0.59 -1.47
C TYR A 90 1.50 -0.21 -0.27
N PRO A 91 1.47 1.05 0.19
CA PRO A 91 2.28 1.47 1.32
C PRO A 91 1.72 0.87 2.62
N ASN A 92 2.52 0.12 3.38
CA ASN A 92 2.13 -0.31 4.73
C ASN A 92 2.37 0.83 5.73
N VAL A 93 1.46 1.82 5.75
CA VAL A 93 1.57 3.03 6.59
C VAL A 93 1.46 2.70 8.07
N VAL A 94 0.60 1.75 8.43
CA VAL A 94 0.41 1.26 9.81
C VAL A 94 1.73 0.77 10.39
N LEU A 95 2.43 -0.10 9.67
CA LEU A 95 3.69 -0.64 10.15
C LEU A 95 4.82 0.39 10.04
N ALA A 96 4.78 1.29 9.05
CA ALA A 96 5.75 2.37 8.93
C ALA A 96 5.68 3.34 10.13
N SER A 97 4.48 3.71 10.58
CA SER A 97 4.30 4.54 11.77
C SER A 97 4.66 3.81 13.06
N HIS A 98 4.25 2.54 13.17
CA HIS A 98 4.58 1.68 14.31
C HIS A 98 6.11 1.51 14.48
N TRP A 99 6.85 1.41 13.37
CA TRP A 99 8.31 1.30 13.35
C TRP A 99 9.04 2.62 13.08
N ALA A 100 8.39 3.77 13.32
CA ALA A 100 9.00 5.09 13.14
C ALA A 100 10.37 5.25 13.81
N ARG A 101 10.57 4.63 14.98
CA ARG A 101 11.86 4.66 15.70
C ARG A 101 13.01 4.00 14.94
N LEU A 102 12.74 3.04 14.05
CA LEU A 102 13.77 2.34 13.28
C LEU A 102 14.32 3.18 12.13
N TRP A 103 13.49 4.02 11.51
CA TRP A 103 13.88 4.82 10.35
C TRP A 103 13.99 6.33 10.64
N LEU A 104 13.53 6.79 11.81
CA LEU A 104 13.61 8.18 12.25
C LEU A 104 14.06 8.27 13.72
N ALA A 105 15.34 7.95 13.96
CA ALA A 105 15.97 7.74 15.27
C ALA A 105 15.99 8.94 16.26
N GLY A 106 15.33 10.06 15.95
CA GLY A 106 15.21 11.23 16.83
C GLY A 106 13.96 12.08 16.62
N GLY A 107 12.97 11.55 15.88
CA GLY A 107 11.73 12.26 15.54
C GLY A 107 10.55 11.31 15.34
N ALA A 108 10.61 10.11 15.90
CA ALA A 108 9.59 9.10 15.69
C ALA A 108 8.18 9.59 16.07
N ASP A 109 8.06 10.51 17.02
CA ASP A 109 6.76 11.03 17.48
C ASP A 109 5.98 11.75 16.37
N ILE A 110 6.66 12.43 15.43
CA ILE A 110 6.00 13.09 14.28
C ILE A 110 5.60 12.12 13.16
N ALA A 111 6.07 10.87 13.24
CA ALA A 111 5.74 9.78 12.33
C ALA A 111 4.96 8.65 13.01
N GLY A 112 4.63 8.77 14.29
CA GLY A 112 4.08 7.68 15.10
C GLY A 112 2.60 7.39 14.91
N SER A 113 1.89 8.21 14.12
CA SER A 113 0.47 8.01 13.78
C SER A 113 0.30 7.43 12.38
N GLU A 114 -0.73 6.61 12.19
CA GLU A 114 -1.09 6.05 10.87
C GLU A 114 -1.53 7.15 9.90
N ASP A 115 -2.13 8.24 10.40
CA ASP A 115 -2.46 9.43 9.62
C ASP A 115 -1.25 10.33 9.32
N SER A 116 -0.05 9.98 9.79
CA SER A 116 1.13 10.82 9.58
C SER A 116 1.48 10.86 8.09
N LEU A 117 1.45 12.06 7.51
CA LEU A 117 1.95 12.30 6.16
C LEU A 117 3.41 11.87 6.02
N LEU A 118 4.22 11.98 7.08
CA LEU A 118 5.62 11.58 7.03
C LEU A 118 5.76 10.05 6.93
N ALA A 119 5.00 9.30 7.73
CA ALA A 119 4.97 7.85 7.68
C ALA A 119 4.43 7.35 6.32
N ARG A 120 3.36 7.96 5.82
CA ARG A 120 2.82 7.66 4.49
C ARG A 120 3.85 7.91 3.39
N ARG A 121 4.53 9.05 3.40
CA ARG A 121 5.56 9.40 2.41
C ARG A 121 6.77 8.50 2.47
N PHE A 122 7.19 8.13 3.67
CA PHE A 122 8.23 7.13 3.86
C PHE A 122 7.81 5.80 3.23
N ALA A 123 6.61 5.30 3.57
CA ALA A 123 6.12 4.01 3.09
C ALA A 123 5.96 3.98 1.57
N GLU A 124 5.37 5.02 0.99
CA GLU A 124 5.19 5.22 -0.45
C GLU A 124 6.54 5.24 -1.20
N ARG A 125 7.50 6.08 -0.78
CA ARG A 125 8.77 6.28 -1.50
C ARG A 125 9.73 5.11 -1.37
N THR A 126 9.74 4.46 -0.22
CA THR A 126 10.59 3.29 0.02
C THR A 126 9.93 1.99 -0.45
N ARG A 127 8.68 2.07 -0.95
CA ARG A 127 7.85 0.90 -1.30
C ARG A 127 7.74 -0.07 -0.13
N PHE A 128 7.63 0.49 1.07
CA PHE A 128 7.62 -0.28 2.31
C PHE A 128 6.34 -1.11 2.39
N ASN A 129 6.53 -2.41 2.22
CA ASN A 129 5.48 -3.41 2.38
C ASN A 129 6.07 -4.60 3.12
N ALA A 130 5.42 -4.99 4.21
CA ALA A 130 5.80 -6.16 4.99
C ALA A 130 4.57 -6.79 5.64
N THR A 131 4.60 -8.11 5.79
CA THR A 131 3.62 -8.90 6.52
C THR A 131 4.11 -9.11 7.95
N ALA A 132 3.65 -8.29 8.88
CA ALA A 132 4.04 -8.40 10.29
C ALA A 132 2.98 -7.80 11.23
N ALA A 133 3.10 -8.14 12.52
CA ALA A 133 2.32 -7.56 13.61
C ALA A 133 0.78 -7.64 13.46
N GLY A 134 0.27 -8.54 12.59
CA GLY A 134 -1.18 -8.67 12.34
C GLY A 134 -1.79 -7.47 11.61
N THR A 135 -0.99 -6.63 10.96
CA THR A 135 -1.43 -5.36 10.35
C THR A 135 -1.99 -5.49 8.94
N THR A 136 -2.21 -6.72 8.45
CA THR A 136 -2.59 -7.01 7.07
C THR A 136 -3.81 -6.25 6.57
N LEU A 137 -4.90 -6.28 7.33
CA LEU A 137 -6.14 -5.62 6.95
C LEU A 137 -6.04 -4.11 7.20
N ALA A 138 -5.61 -3.73 8.42
CA ALA A 138 -5.42 -2.35 8.84
C ALA A 138 -4.55 -1.54 7.86
N ALA A 139 -3.54 -2.15 7.25
CA ALA A 139 -2.68 -1.49 6.26
C ALA A 139 -3.44 -0.96 5.02
N TYR A 140 -4.63 -1.49 4.72
CA TYR A 140 -5.38 -1.22 3.49
C TYR A 140 -6.87 -0.88 3.71
N GLU A 141 -7.27 -0.55 4.94
CA GLU A 141 -8.64 -0.14 5.26
C GLU A 141 -8.97 1.29 4.80
N ALA A 142 -7.95 2.12 4.61
CA ALA A 142 -8.13 3.48 4.12
C ALA A 142 -8.52 3.49 2.62
N PRO A 143 -9.38 4.43 2.19
CA PRO A 143 -9.73 4.57 0.78
C PRO A 143 -8.49 4.88 -0.08
N ALA A 144 -8.44 4.25 -1.25
CA ALA A 144 -7.37 4.41 -2.25
C ALA A 144 -7.43 5.77 -2.97
#